data_AF-A0A329ZD03-F1
#
_entry.id   AF-A0A329ZD03-F1
#
_cell.length_a   1.000
_cell.length_b   1.000
_cell.length_c   1.000
_cell.angle_alpha   90.00
_cell.angle_beta   90.00
_cell.angle_gamma   90.00
#
_symmetry.space_group_name_H-M   'P 1'
#
loop_
_entity.id
_entity.type
_entity.pdbx_description
1 polymer ?
#
loop_
_entity_poly.entity_id
_entity_poly.type
_entity_poly.pdbx_seq_one_letter_code
_entity_poly.pdbx_strand_id
1 'polypeptide(L)'
;MLILTTPGLNVLHIKRTKGVSHYCHIVHSLTPMTYRVFGVDYFDSVLVTNEIQKNFVRDVETAHNVAKKYIAVVGSTYLDELNKKYRSIAKDSIDSAESAFISQDSATFAESENPGESKNHAKSKNPIESKNSGKSNQSIESKNHIDSADSKDSTDSTNLAESVAHANPITLPDSSKKTILISPSWGKETLLSKYGLKLLMPLAKSDFNIIIRPHPQSLISPIERQNIEHLKEALGAYKNVIWDIGTPNIYAFLRADLMISDFSSVIFDFLCLAKKPILTLDFEFDPAGYDVADVEHFWTFEVLEQIGGKIKESDFENISEIIRKNLNSKAKSETIKKVRESLWRYPNIAGEMAGMEILKIHRQILLNRLGAFKGTFENLKKLDSVLENATDSAESTNFAESKDSADSPYLADSTLRVSIDSTDSTNFTDSSESISPKISPYSADSTQMQIGESK
;
A
#
# COMPACT_ATOMS: atom_id res chain seq x y z
N MET A 1 -14.55 -20.43 8.25
CA MET A 1 -13.17 -19.98 7.98
C MET A 1 -13.04 -18.56 8.48
N LEU A 2 -11.90 -18.17 9.02
CA LEU A 2 -11.59 -16.79 9.38
C LEU A 2 -10.36 -16.34 8.59
N ILE A 3 -10.41 -15.15 8.02
CA ILE A 3 -9.29 -14.52 7.31
C ILE A 3 -8.79 -13.36 8.15
N LEU A 4 -7.47 -13.26 8.33
CA LEU A 4 -6.83 -12.23 9.12
C LEU A 4 -5.71 -11.57 8.32
N THR A 5 -5.54 -10.27 8.48
CA THR A 5 -4.31 -9.55 8.09
C THR A 5 -3.36 -9.37 9.28
N THR A 6 -3.85 -9.62 10.49
CA THR A 6 -3.09 -9.53 11.74
C THR A 6 -2.37 -10.86 12.01
N PRO A 7 -1.04 -10.86 12.20
CA PRO A 7 -0.27 -12.06 12.51
C PRO A 7 -0.44 -12.52 13.97
N GLY A 8 0.23 -13.61 14.35
CA GLY A 8 0.37 -14.03 15.75
C GLY A 8 -0.81 -14.85 16.28
N LEU A 9 -1.48 -15.61 15.41
CA LEU A 9 -2.48 -16.60 15.83
C LEU A 9 -1.85 -17.59 16.81
N ASN A 10 -2.52 -17.85 17.93
CA ASN A 10 -2.08 -18.68 19.06
C ASN A 10 -0.79 -18.25 19.79
N VAL A 11 -0.06 -17.24 19.32
CA VAL A 11 1.15 -16.73 19.99
C VAL A 11 0.77 -15.85 21.18
N LEU A 12 0.07 -14.74 20.92
CA LEU A 12 -0.32 -13.75 21.93
C LEU A 12 -1.84 -13.83 22.21
N HIS A 13 -2.57 -12.77 21.87
CA HIS A 13 -3.97 -12.56 22.24
C HIS A 13 -4.97 -13.26 21.32
N ILE A 14 -4.62 -13.50 20.06
CA ILE A 14 -5.53 -14.12 19.08
C ILE A 14 -5.47 -15.64 19.27
N LYS A 15 -6.55 -16.27 19.73
CA LYS A 15 -6.63 -17.72 19.88
C LYS A 15 -7.62 -18.34 18.89
N ARG A 16 -7.39 -19.61 18.54
CA ARG A 16 -8.35 -20.41 17.77
C ARG A 16 -9.67 -20.58 18.53
N THR A 17 -10.77 -20.60 17.79
CA THR A 17 -12.13 -20.81 18.33
C THR A 17 -12.72 -22.11 17.79
N LYS A 18 -13.51 -22.82 18.61
CA LYS A 18 -14.09 -24.14 18.24
C LYS A 18 -14.99 -24.08 17.00
N GLY A 19 -15.61 -22.93 16.72
CA GLY A 19 -16.49 -22.74 15.56
C GLY A 19 -15.78 -22.46 14.23
N VAL A 20 -14.46 -22.20 14.26
CA VAL A 20 -13.68 -21.85 13.07
C VAL A 20 -12.73 -22.99 12.74
N SER A 21 -13.01 -23.70 11.65
CA SER A 21 -12.22 -24.84 11.19
C SER A 21 -10.95 -24.49 10.42
N HIS A 22 -10.79 -23.23 9.98
CA HIS A 22 -9.65 -22.80 9.17
C HIS A 22 -9.35 -21.32 9.37
N TYR A 23 -8.09 -21.00 9.60
CA TYR A 23 -7.54 -19.66 9.75
C TYR A 23 -6.55 -19.37 8.61
N CYS A 24 -6.86 -18.35 7.82
CA CYS A 24 -6.05 -17.91 6.70
C CYS A 24 -5.44 -16.55 7.02
N HIS A 25 -4.13 -16.40 6.86
CA HIS A 25 -3.47 -15.09 6.86
C HIS A 25 -3.46 -14.54 5.44
N ILE A 26 -3.74 -13.26 5.25
CA ILE A 26 -3.49 -12.56 3.97
C ILE A 26 -2.48 -11.43 4.21
N VAL A 27 -1.37 -11.52 3.50
CA VAL A 27 -0.27 -10.56 3.63
C VAL A 27 -0.67 -9.23 3.01
N HIS A 28 -0.36 -8.13 3.70
CA HIS A 28 -0.70 -6.75 3.31
C HIS A 28 0.55 -5.88 3.10
N SER A 29 1.66 -6.50 2.68
CA SER A 29 2.93 -5.86 2.32
C SER A 29 3.44 -6.45 1.01
N LEU A 30 4.37 -5.76 0.32
CA LEU A 30 5.00 -6.28 -0.91
C LEU A 30 6.26 -7.09 -0.62
N THR A 31 6.99 -6.77 0.44
CA THR A 31 8.23 -7.46 0.83
C THR A 31 7.97 -8.55 1.86
N PRO A 32 8.93 -9.47 2.07
CA PRO A 32 8.91 -10.35 3.24
C PRO A 32 8.53 -9.62 4.52
N MET A 33 7.68 -10.26 5.32
CA MET A 33 7.06 -9.65 6.48
C MET A 33 8.05 -9.59 7.64
N THR A 34 8.12 -8.45 8.31
CA THR A 34 8.90 -8.26 9.55
C THR A 34 8.01 -8.51 10.78
N TYR A 35 7.39 -9.68 10.84
CA TYR A 35 6.55 -10.06 11.98
C TYR A 35 7.39 -10.53 13.15
N ARG A 36 6.85 -10.36 14.37
CA ARG A 36 7.41 -10.98 15.58
C ARG A 36 7.44 -12.50 15.42
N VAL A 37 8.38 -13.14 16.11
CA VAL A 37 8.58 -14.61 16.05
C VAL A 37 7.25 -15.35 16.16
N PHE A 38 7.09 -16.38 15.33
CA PHE A 38 5.88 -17.21 15.16
C PHE A 38 4.71 -16.48 14.49
N GLY A 39 5.00 -15.42 13.71
CA GLY A 39 3.98 -14.52 13.18
C GLY A 39 2.95 -15.21 12.28
N VAL A 40 3.37 -16.22 11.53
CA VAL A 40 2.50 -16.97 10.58
C VAL A 40 2.39 -18.46 10.88
N ASP A 41 3.04 -18.96 11.93
CA ASP A 41 3.23 -20.39 12.18
C ASP A 41 1.93 -21.16 12.35
N TYR A 42 1.01 -20.63 13.14
CA TYR A 42 -0.20 -21.32 13.54
C TYR A 42 -1.38 -21.13 12.57
N PHE A 43 -1.17 -20.50 11.42
CA PHE A 43 -2.18 -20.38 10.37
C PHE A 43 -2.26 -21.65 9.51
N ASP A 44 -3.47 -22.01 9.09
CA ASP A 44 -3.70 -23.16 8.19
C ASP A 44 -3.32 -22.83 6.75
N SER A 45 -3.41 -21.55 6.38
CA SER A 45 -2.98 -21.05 5.07
C SER A 45 -2.47 -19.61 5.12
N VAL A 46 -1.62 -19.25 4.16
CA VAL A 46 -1.12 -17.88 3.97
C VAL A 46 -1.25 -17.49 2.49
N LEU A 47 -1.97 -16.41 2.23
CA LEU A 47 -2.03 -15.79 0.92
C LEU A 47 -0.98 -14.69 0.86
N VAL A 48 -0.02 -14.82 -0.06
CA VAL A 48 1.11 -13.92 -0.21
C VAL A 48 1.04 -13.16 -1.52
N THR A 49 1.73 -12.03 -1.61
CA THR A 49 1.69 -11.15 -2.78
C THR A 49 2.61 -11.63 -3.91
N ASN A 50 3.70 -12.33 -3.60
CA ASN A 50 4.69 -12.77 -4.58
C ASN A 50 5.47 -14.02 -4.12
N GLU A 51 6.30 -14.56 -5.01
CA GLU A 51 7.13 -15.75 -4.74
C GLU A 51 8.20 -15.49 -3.67
N ILE A 52 8.68 -14.25 -3.52
CA ILE A 52 9.68 -13.89 -2.51
C ILE A 52 9.10 -14.11 -1.11
N GLN A 53 7.87 -13.66 -0.87
CA GLN A 53 7.16 -13.91 0.39
C GLN A 53 6.84 -15.39 0.60
N LYS A 54 6.47 -16.12 -0.47
CA LYS A 54 6.23 -17.56 -0.37
C LYS A 54 7.49 -18.29 0.10
N ASN A 55 8.65 -17.97 -0.48
CA ASN A 55 9.92 -18.56 -0.08
C ASN A 55 10.26 -18.21 1.38
N PHE A 56 10.12 -16.93 1.76
CA PHE A 56 10.31 -16.51 3.15
C PHE A 56 9.44 -17.30 4.14
N VAL A 57 8.16 -17.51 3.84
CA VAL A 57 7.29 -18.32 4.72
C VAL A 57 7.75 -19.79 4.78
N ARG A 58 8.30 -20.36 3.70
CA ARG A 58 8.88 -21.71 3.73
C ARG A 58 10.17 -21.77 4.55
N ASP A 59 10.98 -20.73 4.51
CA ASP A 59 12.20 -20.63 5.30
C ASP A 59 11.85 -20.57 6.79
N VAL A 60 10.87 -19.74 7.17
CA VAL A 60 10.33 -19.69 8.54
C VAL A 60 9.76 -21.04 8.99
N GLU A 61 8.99 -21.72 8.13
CA GLU A 61 8.47 -23.06 8.46
C GLU A 61 9.58 -24.07 8.77
N THR A 62 10.67 -23.99 8.01
CA THR A 62 11.84 -24.85 8.18
C THR A 62 12.58 -24.51 9.46
N ALA A 63 12.83 -23.22 9.71
CA ALA A 63 13.53 -22.73 10.90
C ALA A 63 12.79 -23.10 12.19
N HIS A 64 11.46 -23.00 12.20
CA HIS A 64 10.64 -23.28 13.39
C HIS A 64 10.20 -24.74 13.49
N ASN A 65 10.52 -25.57 12.49
CA ASN A 65 10.11 -26.97 12.40
C ASN A 65 8.58 -27.16 12.56
N VAL A 66 7.80 -26.36 11.82
CA VAL A 66 6.33 -26.42 11.83
C VAL A 66 5.78 -27.09 10.59
N ALA A 67 4.53 -27.56 10.67
CA ALA A 67 3.86 -28.19 9.54
C ALA A 67 3.75 -27.24 8.34
N LYS A 68 3.99 -27.78 7.14
CA LYS A 68 3.82 -27.01 5.90
C LYS A 68 2.36 -26.62 5.73
N LYS A 69 2.09 -25.31 5.69
CA LYS A 69 0.76 -24.77 5.45
C LYS A 69 0.51 -24.57 3.95
N TYR A 70 -0.76 -24.38 3.61
CA TYR A 70 -1.14 -24.01 2.26
C TYR A 70 -0.72 -22.57 1.97
N ILE A 71 0.07 -22.34 0.91
CA ILE A 71 0.51 -21.01 0.52
C ILE A 71 0.12 -20.78 -0.93
N ALA A 72 -0.55 -19.65 -1.19
CA ALA A 72 -0.89 -19.24 -2.55
C ALA A 72 -0.39 -17.82 -2.82
N VAL A 73 0.21 -17.62 -3.99
CA VAL A 73 0.58 -16.29 -4.48
C VAL A 73 -0.65 -15.69 -5.14
N VAL A 74 -1.15 -14.59 -4.60
CA VAL A 74 -2.41 -13.95 -5.03
C VAL A 74 -2.22 -12.51 -5.52
N GLY A 75 -1.02 -11.95 -5.42
CA GLY A 75 -0.78 -10.54 -5.72
C GLY A 75 -1.12 -9.61 -4.55
N SER A 76 -1.00 -8.30 -4.76
CA SER A 76 -1.30 -7.29 -3.74
C SER A 76 -2.64 -6.61 -4.01
N THR A 77 -3.66 -6.97 -3.21
CA THR A 77 -5.02 -6.45 -3.37
C THR A 77 -5.10 -4.95 -3.12
N TYR A 78 -4.41 -4.43 -2.10
CA TYR A 78 -4.42 -3.00 -1.81
C TYR A 78 -3.64 -2.19 -2.86
N LEU A 79 -2.56 -2.75 -3.42
CA LEU A 79 -1.76 -2.04 -4.42
C LEU A 79 -2.55 -1.87 -5.72
N ASP A 80 -3.40 -2.82 -6.07
CA ASP A 80 -4.31 -2.70 -7.22
C ASP A 80 -5.30 -1.54 -7.04
N GLU A 81 -5.93 -1.43 -5.87
CA GLU A 81 -6.80 -0.29 -5.54
C GLU A 81 -6.03 1.04 -5.49
N LEU A 82 -4.81 1.02 -4.95
CA LEU A 82 -3.94 2.19 -4.93
C LEU A 82 -3.54 2.62 -6.34
N ASN A 83 -3.25 1.66 -7.23
CA ASN A 83 -2.94 1.92 -8.64
C ASN A 83 -4.14 2.48 -9.41
N LYS A 84 -5.37 2.01 -9.15
CA LYS A 84 -6.59 2.59 -9.73
C LYS A 84 -6.68 4.09 -9.40
N LYS A 85 -6.52 4.45 -8.12
CA LYS A 85 -6.52 5.84 -7.66
C LYS A 85 -5.35 6.65 -8.26
N TYR A 86 -4.15 6.07 -8.25
CA TYR A 86 -2.96 6.69 -8.82
C TYR A 86 -3.15 7.05 -10.30
N ARG A 87 -3.71 6.13 -11.10
CA ARG A 87 -4.00 6.34 -12.53
C ARG A 87 -5.09 7.36 -12.77
N SER A 88 -6.16 7.36 -11.96
CA SER A 88 -7.23 8.36 -12.05
C SER A 88 -6.66 9.76 -11.91
N ILE A 89 -5.91 10.01 -10.83
CA ILE A 89 -5.34 11.32 -10.54
C ILE A 89 -4.29 11.72 -11.59
N ALA A 90 -3.49 10.76 -12.06
CA ALA A 90 -2.53 11.00 -13.14
C ALA A 90 -3.22 11.48 -14.42
N LYS A 91 -4.35 10.86 -14.78
CA LYS A 91 -5.12 11.24 -15.96
C LYS A 91 -5.73 12.64 -15.80
N ASP A 92 -6.37 12.91 -14.66
CA ASP A 92 -6.97 14.23 -14.38
C ASP A 92 -5.92 15.36 -14.42
N SER A 93 -4.69 15.06 -14.00
CA SER A 93 -3.56 16.00 -14.05
C SER A 93 -3.08 16.28 -15.49
N ILE A 94 -3.16 15.30 -16.38
CA ILE A 94 -2.82 15.46 -17.81
C ILE A 94 -3.94 16.22 -18.52
N ASP A 95 -5.19 15.83 -18.32
CA ASP A 95 -6.36 16.45 -18.97
C ASP A 95 -6.51 17.93 -18.53
N SER A 96 -6.21 18.26 -17.28
CA SER A 96 -6.16 19.65 -16.79
C SER A 96 -5.00 20.47 -17.35
N ALA A 97 -3.84 19.85 -17.57
CA ALA A 97 -2.70 20.51 -18.21
C ALA A 97 -2.95 20.76 -19.71
N GLU A 98 -3.55 19.80 -20.41
CA GLU A 98 -3.91 19.93 -21.84
C GLU A 98 -5.02 20.98 -22.05
N SER A 99 -6.05 21.00 -21.20
CA SER A 99 -7.11 22.01 -21.27
C SER A 99 -6.60 23.43 -20.94
N ALA A 100 -5.68 23.56 -19.98
CA ALA A 100 -5.01 24.83 -19.71
C ALA A 100 -4.16 25.30 -20.90
N PHE A 101 -3.45 24.39 -21.57
CA PHE A 101 -2.63 24.69 -22.75
C PHE A 101 -3.49 25.15 -23.95
N ILE A 102 -4.61 24.46 -24.21
CA ILE A 102 -5.57 24.85 -25.27
C ILE A 102 -6.24 26.21 -24.97
N SER A 103 -6.48 26.53 -23.70
CA SER A 103 -7.04 27.83 -23.31
C SER A 103 -6.05 29.00 -23.49
N GLN A 104 -4.74 28.74 -23.46
CA GLN A 104 -3.71 29.75 -23.72
C GLN A 104 -3.48 29.99 -25.22
N ASP A 105 -3.57 28.94 -26.05
CA ASP A 105 -3.45 29.07 -27.52
C ASP A 105 -4.69 29.67 -28.18
N SER A 106 -5.87 29.56 -27.55
CA SER A 106 -7.10 30.24 -28.02
C SER A 106 -7.15 31.72 -27.61
N ALA A 107 -6.36 32.14 -26.62
CA ALA A 107 -6.24 33.55 -26.21
C ALA A 107 -5.27 34.36 -27.11
N THR A 108 -4.39 33.70 -27.87
CA THR A 108 -3.44 34.34 -28.82
C THR A 108 -3.96 34.48 -30.25
N PHE A 109 -5.18 33.98 -30.55
CA PHE A 109 -5.80 34.10 -31.87
C PHE A 109 -7.01 35.07 -31.93
N ALA A 110 -7.29 35.78 -30.83
CA ALA A 110 -8.41 36.73 -30.72
C ALA A 110 -7.95 38.17 -30.46
N GLU A 111 -6.91 38.64 -31.15
CA GLU A 111 -6.59 40.08 -31.26
C GLU A 111 -6.30 40.46 -32.71
N SER A 112 -7.29 40.32 -33.59
CA SER A 112 -7.40 41.18 -34.76
C SER A 112 -8.84 41.22 -35.23
N GLU A 113 -9.66 42.07 -34.59
CA GLU A 113 -10.70 42.81 -35.30
C GLU A 113 -11.25 43.92 -34.39
N ASN A 114 -10.96 45.15 -34.80
CA ASN A 114 -11.45 46.38 -34.21
C ASN A 114 -12.77 46.73 -34.93
N PRO A 115 -13.79 47.20 -34.20
CA PRO A 115 -14.31 48.51 -34.57
C PRO A 115 -14.78 49.37 -33.38
N GLY A 116 -14.36 50.63 -33.40
CA GLY A 116 -15.27 51.78 -33.45
C GLY A 116 -16.04 52.20 -32.19
N GLU A 117 -15.67 53.39 -31.67
CA GLU A 117 -16.50 54.37 -30.95
C GLU A 117 -17.08 53.94 -29.58
N SER A 118 -17.22 54.76 -28.54
CA SER A 118 -17.22 56.21 -28.43
C SER A 118 -16.89 56.62 -26.98
N LYS A 119 -16.49 57.88 -26.85
CA LYS A 119 -16.15 58.58 -25.61
C LYS A 119 -17.35 58.66 -24.65
N ASN A 120 -17.10 58.61 -23.35
CA ASN A 120 -17.60 59.65 -22.43
C ASN A 120 -16.90 59.66 -21.06
N HIS A 121 -16.54 60.87 -20.66
CA HIS A 121 -16.01 61.26 -19.35
C HIS A 121 -17.09 61.23 -18.26
N ALA A 122 -16.72 60.82 -17.04
CA ALA A 122 -17.11 61.54 -15.82
C ALA A 122 -16.18 61.18 -14.65
N LYS A 123 -15.48 62.20 -14.15
CA LYS A 123 -14.77 62.25 -12.87
C LYS A 123 -15.79 62.14 -11.71
N SER A 124 -15.35 61.62 -10.55
CA SER A 124 -15.21 62.42 -9.31
C SER A 124 -15.42 61.64 -8.00
N LYS A 125 -14.31 61.55 -7.23
CA LYS A 125 -14.18 61.82 -5.78
C LYS A 125 -14.81 60.85 -4.74
N ASN A 126 -13.88 60.20 -4.02
CA ASN A 126 -13.87 59.96 -2.55
C ASN A 126 -14.21 61.23 -1.75
N PRO A 127 -14.75 61.16 -0.51
CA PRO A 127 -13.86 60.99 0.67
C PRO A 127 -14.42 60.35 1.98
N ILE A 128 -13.48 59.72 2.72
CA ILE A 128 -13.15 59.89 4.15
C ILE A 128 -14.02 59.26 5.27
N GLU A 129 -13.32 58.41 6.05
CA GLU A 129 -13.28 58.18 7.52
C GLU A 129 -14.55 58.21 8.39
N SER A 130 -14.71 57.22 9.30
CA SER A 130 -14.13 57.30 10.66
C SER A 130 -14.67 56.22 11.62
N LYS A 131 -13.86 56.04 12.67
CA LYS A 131 -13.84 55.11 13.81
C LYS A 131 -15.14 54.99 14.64
N ASN A 132 -15.35 53.82 15.26
CA ASN A 132 -15.54 53.61 16.71
C ASN A 132 -15.79 52.11 16.99
N SER A 133 -14.99 51.40 17.78
CA SER A 133 -14.80 51.41 19.25
C SER A 133 -15.63 50.33 19.97
N GLY A 134 -14.93 49.38 20.61
CA GLY A 134 -15.16 49.05 22.01
C GLY A 134 -15.93 47.77 22.37
N LYS A 135 -15.30 47.02 23.30
CA LYS A 135 -15.87 46.12 24.33
C LYS A 135 -16.31 44.74 23.82
N SER A 136 -16.19 43.64 24.56
CA SER A 136 -15.56 43.26 25.84
C SER A 136 -15.76 41.75 26.02
N ASN A 137 -14.85 41.11 26.76
CA ASN A 137 -14.92 39.82 27.47
C ASN A 137 -16.25 39.03 27.43
N GLN A 138 -16.18 37.71 27.21
CA GLN A 138 -16.21 36.72 28.32
C GLN A 138 -16.15 35.26 27.83
N SER A 139 -15.40 34.50 28.60
CA SER A 139 -15.29 33.06 28.72
C SER A 139 -16.61 32.35 29.04
N ILE A 140 -16.84 31.17 28.44
CA ILE A 140 -17.65 30.10 29.04
C ILE A 140 -16.98 28.75 28.72
N GLU A 141 -16.45 28.11 29.77
CA GLU A 141 -16.27 26.66 29.83
C GLU A 141 -17.65 26.00 29.98
N SER A 142 -17.86 24.85 29.34
CA SER A 142 -18.84 23.87 29.80
C SER A 142 -18.42 22.47 29.36
N LYS A 143 -18.27 21.62 30.37
CA LYS A 143 -17.97 20.20 30.31
C LYS A 143 -19.24 19.36 30.02
N ASN A 144 -18.98 18.15 29.53
CA ASN A 144 -19.57 16.85 29.88
C ASN A 144 -20.63 16.17 28.99
N HIS A 145 -20.34 14.87 28.81
CA HIS A 145 -21.18 13.67 28.74
C HIS A 145 -21.76 13.17 27.41
N ILE A 146 -21.10 12.11 26.91
CA ILE A 146 -21.59 10.72 26.68
C ILE A 146 -23.10 10.55 26.47
N ASP A 147 -23.47 10.00 25.30
CA ASP A 147 -24.39 8.86 25.22
C ASP A 147 -24.28 8.11 23.87
N SER A 148 -24.47 6.81 23.97
CA SER A 148 -24.51 5.76 22.94
C SER A 148 -25.82 5.72 22.16
N ALA A 149 -25.78 5.33 20.87
CA ALA A 149 -26.63 4.28 20.25
C ALA A 149 -26.52 4.24 18.71
N ASP A 150 -26.23 3.05 18.20
CA ASP A 150 -26.78 2.34 17.04
C ASP A 150 -27.30 3.05 15.77
N SER A 151 -26.68 2.64 14.66
CA SER A 151 -27.25 2.32 13.33
C SER A 151 -28.12 3.37 12.60
N LYS A 152 -27.63 3.81 11.43
CA LYS A 152 -28.24 3.51 10.14
C LYS A 152 -27.38 3.97 8.97
N ASP A 153 -27.39 3.09 7.98
CA ASP A 153 -26.80 3.18 6.65
C ASP A 153 -27.51 4.23 5.77
N SER A 154 -26.83 4.60 4.69
CA SER A 154 -27.24 5.41 3.53
C SER A 154 -27.00 6.93 3.54
N THR A 155 -26.45 7.38 2.40
CA THR A 155 -26.18 8.75 1.91
C THR A 155 -24.89 9.42 2.40
N ASP A 156 -23.75 9.03 1.82
CA ASP A 156 -22.47 9.75 1.97
C ASP A 156 -21.79 9.99 0.60
N SER A 157 -22.55 10.54 -0.35
CA SER A 157 -22.03 11.03 -1.64
C SER A 157 -21.88 12.56 -1.68
N THR A 158 -22.23 13.27 -0.61
CA THR A 158 -22.22 14.74 -0.53
C THR A 158 -21.13 15.31 0.39
N ASN A 159 -20.46 14.51 1.21
CA ASN A 159 -19.37 14.99 2.10
C ASN A 159 -17.97 14.98 1.47
N LEU A 160 -17.79 14.42 0.26
CA LEU A 160 -16.48 14.44 -0.39
C LEU A 160 -16.12 15.85 -0.90
N ALA A 161 -17.11 16.66 -1.27
CA ALA A 161 -16.91 18.01 -1.80
C ALA A 161 -16.53 19.03 -0.72
N GLU A 162 -17.03 18.87 0.52
CA GLU A 162 -16.71 19.80 1.61
C GLU A 162 -15.32 19.57 2.22
N SER A 163 -14.77 18.35 2.15
CA SER A 163 -13.39 18.06 2.58
C SER A 163 -12.31 18.68 1.69
N VAL A 164 -12.67 19.16 0.49
CA VAL A 164 -11.74 19.79 -0.46
C VAL A 164 -11.57 21.29 -0.17
N ALA A 165 -12.50 21.91 0.57
CA ALA A 165 -12.52 23.36 0.77
C ALA A 165 -11.64 23.88 1.93
N HIS A 166 -11.10 22.98 2.78
CA HIS A 166 -10.31 23.36 3.97
C HIS A 166 -8.84 22.92 3.93
N ALA A 167 -8.38 22.35 2.82
CA ALA A 167 -6.94 22.21 2.60
C ALA A 167 -6.38 23.60 2.25
N ASN A 168 -5.53 24.17 3.12
CA ASN A 168 -4.65 25.29 2.77
C ASN A 168 -4.09 25.02 1.36
N PRO A 169 -4.08 26.01 0.44
CA PRO A 169 -3.52 25.80 -0.89
C PRO A 169 -2.05 25.44 -0.70
N ILE A 170 -1.74 24.15 -0.79
CA ILE A 170 -0.38 23.63 -0.74
C ILE A 170 0.32 24.32 -1.90
N THR A 171 1.30 25.16 -1.59
CA THR A 171 2.16 25.80 -2.60
C THR A 171 2.62 24.69 -3.54
N LEU A 172 2.18 24.74 -4.79
CA LEU A 172 2.50 23.67 -5.74
C LEU A 172 4.01 23.71 -6.01
N PRO A 173 4.66 22.53 -6.15
CA PRO A 173 6.05 22.47 -6.58
C PRO A 173 6.24 23.28 -7.88
N ASP A 174 7.36 23.98 -7.98
CA ASP A 174 7.75 24.68 -9.21
C ASP A 174 7.92 23.64 -10.32
N SER A 175 7.03 23.68 -11.33
CA SER A 175 6.94 22.64 -12.37
C SER A 175 8.19 22.55 -13.26
N SER A 176 9.06 23.57 -13.22
CA SER A 176 10.34 23.56 -13.94
C SER A 176 11.45 22.76 -13.24
N LYS A 177 11.25 22.41 -11.96
CA LYS A 177 12.25 21.77 -11.10
C LYS A 177 11.90 20.32 -10.80
N LYS A 178 12.93 19.53 -10.56
CA LYS A 178 12.78 18.14 -10.10
C LYS A 178 12.32 18.11 -8.65
N THR A 179 11.44 17.16 -8.34
CA THR A 179 10.82 17.03 -7.02
C THR A 179 11.36 15.81 -6.28
N ILE A 180 11.85 16.02 -5.06
CA ILE A 180 12.41 15.00 -4.19
C ILE A 180 11.48 14.79 -3.02
N LEU A 181 11.00 13.55 -2.87
CA LEU A 181 10.11 13.15 -1.80
C LEU A 181 10.89 12.52 -0.65
N ILE A 182 10.80 13.10 0.54
CA ILE A 182 11.35 12.56 1.78
C ILE A 182 10.25 11.82 2.52
N SER A 183 10.35 10.50 2.59
CA SER A 183 9.32 9.60 3.19
C SER A 183 9.89 8.78 4.35
N PRO A 184 10.14 9.41 5.50
CA PRO A 184 10.74 8.76 6.68
C PRO A 184 9.78 7.75 7.34
N SER A 185 10.36 6.76 8.02
CA SER A 185 9.70 6.01 9.10
C SER A 185 9.60 6.89 10.37
N TRP A 186 9.14 6.31 11.49
CA TRP A 186 9.06 7.00 12.79
C TRP A 186 9.92 6.31 13.86
N GLY A 187 10.39 7.09 14.83
CA GLY A 187 11.19 6.59 15.95
C GLY A 187 12.66 7.04 15.89
N LYS A 188 13.41 6.74 16.96
CA LYS A 188 14.71 7.35 17.23
C LYS A 188 15.76 7.15 16.13
N GLU A 189 15.81 5.95 15.54
CA GLU A 189 16.82 5.59 14.51
C GLU A 189 16.37 5.89 13.07
N THR A 190 15.30 6.66 12.89
CA THR A 190 14.73 6.96 11.56
C THR A 190 15.26 8.26 10.96
N LEU A 191 14.99 8.47 9.66
CA LEU A 191 15.59 9.54 8.86
C LEU A 191 15.47 10.93 9.52
N LEU A 192 14.29 11.31 10.01
CA LEU A 192 14.08 12.64 10.60
C LEU A 192 14.64 12.77 12.01
N SER A 193 14.62 11.71 12.81
CA SER A 193 15.06 11.75 14.20
C SER A 193 16.57 11.61 14.34
N LYS A 194 17.22 10.84 13.45
CA LYS A 194 18.66 10.62 13.45
C LYS A 194 19.44 11.72 12.71
N TYR A 195 18.95 12.14 11.53
CA TYR A 195 19.68 13.08 10.67
C TYR A 195 19.06 14.47 10.62
N GLY A 196 17.73 14.56 10.58
CA GLY A 196 17.00 15.84 10.65
C GLY A 196 17.57 16.92 9.74
N LEU A 197 17.94 18.07 10.31
CA LEU A 197 18.49 19.21 9.57
C LEU A 197 19.81 18.90 8.85
N LYS A 198 20.61 17.92 9.27
CA LYS A 198 21.86 17.56 8.58
C LYS A 198 21.60 17.08 7.16
N LEU A 199 20.50 16.33 6.95
CA LEU A 199 20.06 15.91 5.63
C LEU A 199 19.18 16.98 4.95
N LEU A 200 18.26 17.58 5.72
CA LEU A 200 17.26 18.48 5.14
C LEU A 200 17.81 19.85 4.74
N MET A 201 18.84 20.39 5.41
CA MET A 201 19.43 21.69 5.03
C MET A 201 20.09 21.67 3.64
N PRO A 202 20.96 20.70 3.30
CA PRO A 202 21.50 20.61 1.95
C PRO A 202 20.41 20.48 0.87
N LEU A 203 19.34 19.74 1.16
CA LEU A 203 18.21 19.58 0.25
C LEU A 203 17.41 20.88 0.10
N ALA A 204 17.11 21.58 1.19
CA ALA A 204 16.38 22.84 1.17
C ALA A 204 17.14 23.94 0.40
N LYS A 205 18.48 23.96 0.50
CA LYS A 205 19.36 24.88 -0.22
C LYS A 205 19.57 24.53 -1.71
N SER A 206 19.07 23.39 -2.17
CA SER A 206 19.23 22.93 -3.55
C SER A 206 18.25 23.62 -4.51
N ASP A 207 18.39 23.32 -5.79
CA ASP A 207 17.49 23.71 -6.87
C ASP A 207 16.27 22.78 -7.03
N PHE A 208 16.06 21.84 -6.11
CA PHE A 208 14.93 20.92 -6.13
C PHE A 208 13.71 21.44 -5.38
N ASN A 209 12.53 20.97 -5.77
CA ASN A 209 11.38 20.98 -4.89
C ASN A 209 11.51 19.83 -3.89
N ILE A 210 11.26 20.09 -2.61
CA ILE A 210 11.36 19.09 -1.54
C ILE A 210 9.97 18.89 -0.95
N ILE A 211 9.46 17.66 -1.00
CA ILE A 211 8.23 17.27 -0.29
C ILE A 211 8.65 16.42 0.91
N ILE A 212 8.36 16.88 2.12
CA ILE A 212 8.61 16.13 3.35
C ILE A 212 7.29 15.57 3.84
N ARG A 213 7.20 14.24 3.93
CA ARG A 213 5.99 13.53 4.31
C ARG A 213 6.24 12.67 5.56
N PRO A 214 6.17 13.25 6.77
CA PRO A 214 6.42 12.50 8.00
C PRO A 214 5.40 11.36 8.17
N HIS A 215 5.83 10.27 8.78
CA HIS A 215 4.93 9.19 9.14
C HIS A 215 3.83 9.70 10.10
N PRO A 216 2.55 9.29 9.99
CA PRO A 216 1.47 9.77 10.85
C PRO A 216 1.79 9.63 12.35
N GLN A 217 2.45 8.54 12.73
CA GLN A 217 2.88 8.31 14.12
C GLN A 217 3.87 9.38 14.65
N SER A 218 4.71 9.96 13.78
CA SER A 218 5.62 11.05 14.17
C SER A 218 4.87 12.35 14.51
N LEU A 219 3.61 12.50 14.10
CA LEU A 219 2.76 13.64 14.46
C LEU A 219 2.00 13.42 15.78
N ILE A 220 1.92 12.18 16.25
CA ILE A 220 1.18 11.78 17.45
C ILE A 220 2.11 11.66 18.65
N SER A 221 3.27 10.98 18.48
CA SER A 221 4.26 10.81 19.54
C SER A 221 4.81 12.17 19.99
N PRO A 222 4.80 12.52 21.29
CA PRO A 222 5.21 13.85 21.76
C PRO A 222 6.64 14.24 21.36
N ILE A 223 7.61 13.33 21.50
CA ILE A 223 9.01 13.58 21.16
C ILE A 223 9.19 13.79 19.66
N GLU A 224 8.57 12.91 18.85
CA GLU A 224 8.64 13.01 17.40
C GLU A 224 7.94 14.27 16.91
N ARG A 225 6.78 14.61 17.46
CA ARG A 225 6.03 15.82 17.11
C ARG A 225 6.85 17.07 17.37
N GLN A 226 7.53 17.15 18.52
CA GLN A 226 8.42 18.26 18.83
C GLN A 226 9.55 18.37 17.80
N ASN A 227 10.15 17.24 17.40
CA ASN A 227 11.16 17.22 16.34
C ASN A 227 10.58 17.73 15.01
N ILE A 228 9.39 17.27 14.60
CA ILE A 228 8.73 17.74 13.37
C ILE A 228 8.50 19.26 13.39
N GLU A 229 8.00 19.83 14.50
CA GLU A 229 7.77 21.27 14.60
C GLU A 229 9.08 22.07 14.57
N HIS A 230 10.15 21.58 15.23
CA HIS A 230 11.48 22.19 15.14
C HIS A 230 12.01 22.19 13.69
N LEU A 231 11.87 21.06 12.97
CA LEU A 231 12.29 20.96 11.57
C LEU A 231 11.49 21.90 10.67
N LYS A 232 10.16 22.02 10.88
CA LYS A 232 9.30 22.96 10.15
C LYS A 232 9.75 24.41 10.35
N GLU A 233 10.02 24.81 11.60
CA GLU A 233 10.46 26.16 11.93
C GLU A 233 11.80 26.48 11.25
N ALA A 234 12.78 25.59 11.38
CA ALA A 234 14.11 25.76 10.77
C ALA A 234 14.06 25.81 9.23
N LEU A 235 13.07 25.15 8.62
CA LEU A 235 12.87 25.10 7.17
C LEU A 235 11.91 26.17 6.64
N GLY A 236 11.25 26.96 7.49
CA GLY A 236 10.14 27.83 7.11
C GLY A 236 10.50 28.94 6.11
N ALA A 237 11.78 29.31 6.03
CA ALA A 237 12.27 30.30 5.06
C ALA A 237 12.41 29.75 3.62
N TYR A 238 12.43 28.42 3.45
CA TYR A 238 12.70 27.77 2.16
C TYR A 238 11.38 27.48 1.42
N LYS A 239 11.06 28.32 0.43
CA LYS A 239 9.80 28.22 -0.34
C LYS A 239 9.69 26.95 -1.20
N ASN A 240 10.80 26.29 -1.49
CA ASN A 240 10.87 25.02 -2.20
C ASN A 240 10.62 23.80 -1.30
N VAL A 241 10.40 23.99 0.00
CA VAL A 241 10.11 22.92 0.96
C VAL A 241 8.63 22.89 1.31
N ILE A 242 8.00 21.75 1.08
CA ILE A 242 6.58 21.53 1.31
C ILE A 242 6.43 20.39 2.32
N TRP A 243 5.66 20.62 3.37
CA TRP A 243 5.27 19.59 4.32
C TRP A 243 3.93 19.00 3.91
N ASP A 244 3.94 17.73 3.49
CA ASP A 244 2.74 17.01 3.09
C ASP A 244 2.19 16.20 4.28
N ILE A 245 1.08 16.68 4.85
CA ILE A 245 0.45 16.10 6.03
C ILE A 245 -1.04 15.90 5.73
N GLY A 246 -1.53 14.68 5.99
CA GLY A 246 -2.96 14.38 5.91
C GLY A 246 -3.51 14.10 4.50
N THR A 247 -2.69 14.18 3.44
CA THR A 247 -3.12 13.77 2.09
C THR A 247 -2.84 12.28 1.84
N PRO A 248 -3.50 11.61 0.88
CA PRO A 248 -3.07 10.29 0.40
C PRO A 248 -1.66 10.31 -0.23
N ASN A 249 -0.84 9.28 0.05
CA ASN A 249 0.55 9.18 -0.42
C ASN A 249 0.72 9.28 -1.95
N ILE A 250 -0.25 8.79 -2.71
CA ILE A 250 -0.24 8.82 -4.19
C ILE A 250 -0.09 10.22 -4.79
N TYR A 251 -0.54 11.28 -4.09
CA TYR A 251 -0.35 12.65 -4.57
C TYR A 251 1.12 13.06 -4.54
N ALA A 252 1.83 12.71 -3.46
CA ALA A 252 3.27 12.93 -3.37
C ALA A 252 4.03 12.05 -4.37
N PHE A 253 3.59 10.81 -4.57
CA PHE A 253 4.21 9.89 -5.53
C PHE A 253 4.15 10.42 -6.97
N LEU A 254 3.01 10.96 -7.39
CA LEU A 254 2.81 11.51 -8.74
C LEU A 254 3.73 12.70 -9.01
N ARG A 255 3.99 13.51 -7.98
CA ARG A 255 4.81 14.72 -8.10
C ARG A 255 6.30 14.42 -8.04
N ALA A 256 6.71 13.34 -7.38
CA ALA A 256 8.11 13.05 -7.10
C ALA A 256 8.83 12.44 -8.31
N ASP A 257 10.05 12.93 -8.57
CA ASP A 257 10.99 12.34 -9.50
C ASP A 257 11.93 11.32 -8.84
N LEU A 258 12.14 11.45 -7.52
CA LEU A 258 12.96 10.55 -6.70
C LEU A 258 12.46 10.56 -5.26
N MET A 259 12.54 9.41 -4.57
CA MET A 259 12.27 9.29 -3.13
C MET A 259 13.56 9.14 -2.34
N ILE A 260 13.68 9.81 -1.20
CA ILE A 260 14.66 9.51 -0.15
C ILE A 260 13.90 8.95 1.05
N SER A 261 14.33 7.79 1.53
CA SER A 261 13.68 7.06 2.63
C SER A 261 14.71 6.34 3.50
N ASP A 262 14.23 5.68 4.54
CA ASP A 262 15.00 4.77 5.39
C ASP A 262 14.63 3.30 5.05
N PHE A 263 13.92 2.61 5.95
CA PHE A 263 13.48 1.23 5.82
C PHE A 263 11.95 1.11 5.68
N SER A 264 11.27 2.22 5.39
CA SER A 264 9.81 2.24 5.25
C SER A 264 9.32 1.35 4.11
N SER A 265 8.29 0.55 4.35
CA SER A 265 7.66 -0.29 3.33
C SER A 265 7.05 0.52 2.17
N VAL A 266 6.77 1.82 2.39
CA VAL A 266 6.25 2.75 1.37
C VAL A 266 7.18 2.89 0.16
N ILE A 267 8.48 2.57 0.33
CA ILE A 267 9.47 2.51 -0.75
C ILE A 267 8.97 1.61 -1.88
N PHE A 268 8.40 0.47 -1.54
CA PHE A 268 7.98 -0.54 -2.50
C PHE A 268 6.67 -0.17 -3.21
N ASP A 269 5.78 0.57 -2.53
CA ASP A 269 4.59 1.17 -3.16
C ASP A 269 5.01 2.21 -4.20
N PHE A 270 5.93 3.11 -3.82
CA PHE A 270 6.46 4.12 -4.72
C PHE A 270 7.20 3.49 -5.91
N LEU A 271 8.02 2.47 -5.65
CA LEU A 271 8.70 1.71 -6.70
C LEU A 271 7.70 1.11 -7.69
N CYS A 272 6.65 0.47 -7.20
CA CYS A 272 5.68 -0.21 -8.04
C CYS A 272 4.78 0.76 -8.83
N LEU A 273 4.37 1.87 -8.22
CA LEU A 273 3.46 2.85 -8.82
C LEU A 273 4.18 3.91 -9.66
N ALA A 274 5.12 4.63 -9.05
CA ALA A 274 5.81 5.76 -9.68
C ALA A 274 6.93 5.31 -10.63
N LYS A 275 7.55 4.15 -10.37
CA LYS A 275 8.66 3.59 -11.18
C LYS A 275 9.85 4.55 -11.24
N LYS A 276 10.13 5.22 -10.13
CA LYS A 276 11.16 6.25 -10.01
C LYS A 276 12.31 5.80 -9.10
N PRO A 277 13.51 6.38 -9.26
CA PRO A 277 14.65 6.13 -8.39
C PRO A 277 14.35 6.36 -6.91
N ILE A 278 15.01 5.58 -6.08
CA ILE A 278 14.99 5.70 -4.62
C ILE A 278 16.42 5.90 -4.13
N LEU A 279 16.56 6.66 -3.04
CA LEU A 279 17.73 6.74 -2.19
C LEU A 279 17.36 6.24 -0.80
N THR A 280 18.14 5.30 -0.26
CA THR A 280 17.97 4.82 1.12
C THR A 280 19.16 5.19 1.97
N LEU A 281 18.92 5.58 3.22
CA LEU A 281 20.01 5.72 4.18
C LEU A 281 20.64 4.36 4.50
N ASP A 282 21.93 4.38 4.83
CA ASP A 282 22.60 3.21 5.42
C ASP A 282 22.08 3.03 6.85
N PHE A 283 21.26 2.00 7.05
CA PHE A 283 20.64 1.69 8.34
C PHE A 283 21.02 0.28 8.80
N GLU A 284 21.10 0.11 10.11
CA GLU A 284 21.23 -1.19 10.75
C GLU A 284 19.86 -1.60 11.27
N PHE A 285 19.45 -2.82 10.94
CA PHE A 285 18.22 -3.42 11.45
C PHE A 285 18.59 -4.54 12.41
N ASP A 286 18.11 -4.44 13.65
CA ASP A 286 18.22 -5.52 14.62
C ASP A 286 17.09 -6.54 14.39
N PRO A 287 17.41 -7.76 13.91
CA PRO A 287 16.40 -8.77 13.66
C PRO A 287 15.84 -9.39 14.94
N ALA A 288 16.42 -9.12 16.11
CA ALA A 288 16.05 -9.77 17.35
C ALA A 288 14.54 -9.70 17.65
N GLY A 289 13.95 -10.87 17.89
CA GLY A 289 12.54 -11.02 18.22
C GLY A 289 11.60 -10.90 17.01
N TYR A 290 12.10 -11.01 15.78
CA TYR A 290 11.31 -11.14 14.55
C TYR A 290 11.61 -12.46 13.85
N ASP A 291 10.66 -12.97 13.06
CA ASP A 291 10.83 -14.21 12.26
C ASP A 291 12.08 -14.15 11.36
N VAL A 292 12.47 -12.94 10.95
CA VAL A 292 13.67 -12.72 10.13
C VAL A 292 14.98 -13.05 10.86
N ALA A 293 15.01 -13.10 12.19
CA ALA A 293 16.20 -13.55 12.94
C ALA A 293 16.51 -15.04 12.71
N ASP A 294 15.49 -15.82 12.39
CA ASP A 294 15.57 -17.27 12.29
C ASP A 294 15.77 -17.76 10.84
N VAL A 295 15.84 -16.83 9.87
CA VAL A 295 16.11 -17.14 8.46
C VAL A 295 17.50 -16.64 8.04
N GLU A 296 18.19 -17.39 7.18
CA GLU A 296 19.55 -17.07 6.76
C GLU A 296 19.65 -15.79 5.91
N HIS A 297 18.61 -15.49 5.14
CA HIS A 297 18.66 -14.47 4.11
C HIS A 297 17.40 -13.60 4.10
N PHE A 298 17.59 -12.28 4.21
CA PHE A 298 16.50 -11.31 4.14
C PHE A 298 16.55 -10.46 2.87
N TRP A 299 15.73 -10.86 1.90
CA TRP A 299 15.67 -10.25 0.57
C TRP A 299 15.49 -8.72 0.56
N THR A 300 14.78 -8.15 1.54
CA THR A 300 14.49 -6.72 1.59
C THR A 300 15.75 -5.86 1.64
N PHE A 301 16.77 -6.24 2.42
CA PHE A 301 17.99 -5.41 2.52
C PHE A 301 18.82 -5.44 1.24
N GLU A 302 18.85 -6.59 0.58
CA GLU A 302 19.57 -6.74 -0.68
C GLU A 302 18.93 -5.94 -1.80
N VAL A 303 17.60 -5.98 -1.90
CA VAL A 303 16.91 -5.23 -2.95
C VAL A 303 17.02 -3.71 -2.73
N LEU A 304 17.01 -3.25 -1.48
CA LEU A 304 17.19 -1.83 -1.17
C LEU A 304 18.54 -1.32 -1.66
N GLU A 305 19.60 -2.13 -1.53
CA GLU A 305 20.92 -1.78 -2.08
C GLU A 305 20.90 -1.68 -3.61
N GLN A 306 20.19 -2.59 -4.29
CA GLN A 306 20.10 -2.65 -5.74
C GLN A 306 19.28 -1.49 -6.35
N ILE A 307 18.13 -1.15 -5.76
CA ILE A 307 17.25 -0.06 -6.26
C ILE A 307 17.78 1.31 -5.83
N GLY A 308 18.35 1.35 -4.63
CA GLY A 308 18.26 2.49 -3.75
C GLY A 308 19.57 3.19 -3.46
N GLY A 309 20.74 2.66 -3.87
CA GLY A 309 22.05 3.28 -3.60
C GLY A 309 22.20 3.89 -2.20
N LYS A 310 22.72 3.12 -1.23
CA LYS A 310 22.86 3.54 0.16
C LYS A 310 23.61 4.87 0.29
N ILE A 311 23.01 5.85 0.96
CA ILE A 311 23.63 7.14 1.32
C ILE A 311 23.98 7.18 2.81
N LYS A 312 25.12 7.77 3.15
CA LYS A 312 25.60 7.95 4.52
C LYS A 312 25.65 9.44 4.87
N GLU A 313 25.88 9.76 6.15
CA GLU A 313 25.97 11.16 6.61
C GLU A 313 27.09 11.93 5.88
N SER A 314 28.21 11.27 5.56
CA SER A 314 29.30 11.86 4.77
C SER A 314 28.91 12.30 3.36
N ASP A 315 27.79 11.77 2.84
CA ASP A 315 27.31 12.07 1.50
C ASP A 315 26.39 13.30 1.46
N PHE A 316 25.94 13.81 2.61
CA PHE A 316 24.92 14.85 2.67
C PHE A 316 25.38 16.18 2.05
N GLU A 317 26.66 16.52 2.15
CA GLU A 317 27.21 17.70 1.49
C GLU A 317 27.12 17.61 -0.05
N ASN A 318 27.23 16.40 -0.59
CA ASN A 318 27.18 16.12 -2.03
C ASN A 318 25.82 15.54 -2.49
N ILE A 319 24.78 15.62 -1.65
CA ILE A 319 23.50 14.94 -1.90
C ILE A 319 22.85 15.36 -3.23
N SER A 320 23.04 16.63 -3.64
CA SER A 320 22.50 17.15 -4.89
C SER A 320 23.11 16.46 -6.12
N GLU A 321 24.42 16.20 -6.11
CA GLU A 321 25.09 15.49 -7.20
C GLU A 321 24.64 14.03 -7.25
N ILE A 322 24.52 13.39 -6.09
CA ILE A 322 24.03 12.02 -5.97
C ILE A 322 22.62 11.90 -6.57
N ILE A 323 21.71 12.80 -6.19
CA ILE A 323 20.34 12.86 -6.74
C ILE A 323 20.38 12.97 -8.28
N ARG A 324 21.11 13.95 -8.83
CA ARG A 324 21.19 14.14 -10.30
C ARG A 324 21.76 12.91 -11.00
N LYS A 325 22.77 12.26 -10.42
CA LYS A 325 23.36 11.03 -10.96
C LYS A 325 22.33 9.91 -11.08
N ASN A 326 21.48 9.70 -10.06
CA ASN A 326 20.48 8.64 -10.16
C ASN A 326 19.12 8.97 -10.77
N LEU A 327 18.75 10.24 -10.87
CA LEU A 327 17.66 10.65 -11.77
C LEU A 327 17.92 10.25 -13.23
N ASN A 328 19.19 10.26 -13.66
CA ASN A 328 19.59 9.98 -15.04
C ASN A 328 20.10 8.54 -15.28
N SER A 329 20.00 7.65 -14.28
CA SER A 329 20.58 6.30 -14.39
C SER A 329 19.65 5.31 -15.10
N LYS A 330 20.02 4.94 -16.34
CA LYS A 330 19.33 3.88 -17.09
C LYS A 330 19.45 2.51 -16.39
N ALA A 331 20.61 2.21 -15.81
CA ALA A 331 20.83 0.96 -15.08
C ALA A 331 19.86 0.83 -13.90
N LYS A 332 19.67 1.90 -13.11
CA LYS A 332 18.69 1.89 -12.01
C LYS A 332 17.26 1.73 -12.49
N SER A 333 16.90 2.37 -13.60
CA SER A 333 15.57 2.25 -14.19
C SER A 333 15.25 0.80 -14.58
N GLU A 334 16.23 0.07 -15.13
CA GLU A 334 16.09 -1.35 -15.45
C GLU A 334 15.99 -2.23 -14.19
N THR A 335 16.79 -1.96 -13.16
CA THR A 335 16.68 -2.66 -11.87
C THR A 335 15.31 -2.46 -11.23
N ILE A 336 14.80 -1.23 -11.20
CA ILE A 336 13.46 -0.90 -10.69
C ILE A 336 12.38 -1.68 -11.44
N LYS A 337 12.49 -1.76 -12.77
CA LYS A 337 11.55 -2.54 -13.58
C LYS A 337 11.55 -4.03 -13.17
N LYS A 338 12.72 -4.65 -13.03
CA LYS A 338 12.86 -6.05 -12.63
C LYS A 338 12.29 -6.32 -11.24
N VAL A 339 12.63 -5.45 -10.27
CA VAL A 339 12.13 -5.57 -8.89
C VAL A 339 10.61 -5.38 -8.83
N ARG A 340 10.06 -4.46 -9.63
CA ARG A 340 8.61 -4.28 -9.74
C ARG A 340 7.91 -5.53 -10.24
N GLU A 341 8.47 -6.18 -11.26
CA GLU A 341 7.91 -7.41 -11.85
C GLU A 341 7.93 -8.60 -10.88
N SER A 342 8.93 -8.68 -10.00
CA SER A 342 8.98 -9.69 -8.95
C SER A 342 8.02 -9.41 -7.80
N LEU A 343 7.82 -8.13 -7.44
CA LEU A 343 6.96 -7.72 -6.32
C LEU A 343 5.47 -7.72 -6.64
N TRP A 344 5.07 -7.20 -7.80
CA TRP A 344 3.66 -6.95 -8.13
C TRP A 344 3.09 -8.02 -9.07
N ARG A 345 2.79 -9.19 -8.51
CA ARG A 345 2.13 -10.29 -9.23
C ARG A 345 0.64 -10.00 -9.42
N TYR A 346 0.11 -10.50 -10.54
CA TYR A 346 -1.31 -10.37 -10.93
C TYR A 346 -1.88 -8.94 -10.86
N PRO A 347 -1.21 -7.96 -11.48
CA PRO A 347 -1.61 -6.56 -11.34
C PRO A 347 -3.02 -6.33 -11.90
N ASN A 348 -3.84 -5.62 -11.12
CA ASN A 348 -5.25 -5.27 -11.34
C ASN A 348 -6.26 -6.42 -11.18
N ILE A 349 -5.81 -7.65 -10.92
CA ILE A 349 -6.68 -8.81 -10.71
C ILE A 349 -6.35 -9.55 -9.40
N ALA A 350 -5.52 -8.97 -8.52
CA ALA A 350 -5.11 -9.63 -7.27
C ALA A 350 -6.30 -9.93 -6.34
N GLY A 351 -7.33 -9.07 -6.37
CA GLY A 351 -8.58 -9.31 -5.63
C GLY A 351 -9.31 -10.56 -6.12
N GLU A 352 -9.40 -10.76 -7.43
CA GLU A 352 -10.01 -11.96 -8.04
C GLU A 352 -9.19 -13.21 -7.72
N MET A 353 -7.87 -13.12 -7.83
CA MET A 353 -6.96 -14.22 -7.48
C MET A 353 -7.10 -14.62 -6.00
N ALA A 354 -7.09 -13.66 -5.09
CA ALA A 354 -7.29 -13.91 -3.66
C ALA A 354 -8.68 -14.54 -3.40
N GLY A 355 -9.73 -14.02 -4.04
CA GLY A 355 -11.08 -14.57 -3.96
C GLY A 355 -11.15 -16.03 -4.44
N MET A 356 -10.50 -16.35 -5.55
CA MET A 356 -10.43 -17.70 -6.09
C MET A 356 -9.73 -18.68 -5.12
N GLU A 357 -8.61 -18.27 -4.52
CA GLU A 357 -7.91 -19.12 -3.54
C GLU A 357 -8.69 -19.30 -2.24
N ILE A 358 -9.39 -18.25 -1.80
CA ILE A 358 -10.34 -18.33 -0.67
C ILE A 358 -11.46 -19.34 -0.96
N LEU A 359 -12.03 -19.33 -2.18
CA LEU A 359 -13.07 -20.27 -2.59
C LEU A 359 -12.53 -21.70 -2.66
N LYS A 360 -11.30 -21.91 -3.15
CA LYS A 360 -10.64 -23.22 -3.14
C LYS A 360 -10.46 -23.76 -1.72
N ILE A 361 -9.99 -22.94 -0.79
CA ILE A 361 -9.87 -23.30 0.63
C ILE A 361 -11.24 -23.62 1.21
N HIS A 362 -12.25 -22.78 0.96
CA HIS A 362 -13.60 -23.00 1.46
C HIS A 362 -14.22 -24.30 0.94
N ARG A 363 -14.05 -24.58 -0.36
CA ARG A 363 -14.45 -25.86 -0.98
C ARG A 363 -13.81 -27.03 -0.26
N GLN A 364 -12.51 -26.96 0.06
CA GLN A 364 -11.83 -28.03 0.78
C GLN A 364 -12.37 -28.22 2.21
N ILE A 365 -12.69 -27.13 2.91
CA ILE A 365 -13.34 -27.19 4.23
C ILE A 365 -14.69 -27.92 4.14
N LEU A 366 -15.52 -27.60 3.15
CA LEU A 366 -16.81 -28.25 2.95
C LEU A 366 -16.65 -29.73 2.62
N LEU A 367 -15.70 -30.08 1.75
CA LEU A 367 -15.38 -31.48 1.43
C LEU A 367 -14.94 -32.26 2.67
N ASN A 368 -14.11 -31.67 3.53
CA ASN A 368 -13.68 -32.31 4.77
C ASN A 368 -14.85 -32.50 5.75
N ARG A 369 -15.85 -31.60 5.74
CA ARG A 369 -17.06 -31.72 6.58
C ARG A 369 -18.00 -32.83 6.12
N LEU A 370 -17.93 -33.28 4.86
CA LEU A 370 -18.74 -34.41 4.39
C LEU A 370 -18.40 -35.71 5.11
N GLY A 371 -17.17 -35.86 5.60
CA GLY A 371 -16.73 -37.06 6.32
C GLY A 371 -17.05 -38.34 5.54
N ALA A 372 -17.84 -39.24 6.14
CA ALA A 372 -18.25 -40.51 5.54
C ALA A 372 -19.05 -40.35 4.22
N PHE A 373 -19.70 -39.21 3.98
CA PHE A 373 -20.50 -38.97 2.77
C PHE A 373 -19.66 -38.54 1.56
N LYS A 374 -18.35 -38.31 1.72
CA LYS A 374 -17.46 -37.80 0.66
C LYS A 374 -17.53 -38.66 -0.62
N GLY A 375 -17.47 -39.98 -0.50
CA GLY A 375 -17.53 -40.87 -1.66
C GLY A 375 -18.88 -40.83 -2.40
N THR A 376 -19.98 -40.66 -1.67
CA THR A 376 -21.32 -40.51 -2.28
C THR A 376 -21.42 -39.20 -3.05
N PHE A 377 -20.93 -38.11 -2.46
CA PHE A 377 -20.89 -36.80 -3.12
C PHE A 377 -20.00 -36.80 -4.38
N GLU A 378 -18.84 -37.45 -4.35
CA GLU A 378 -17.96 -37.57 -5.51
C GLU A 378 -18.62 -38.36 -6.65
N ASN A 379 -19.36 -39.42 -6.33
CA ASN A 379 -20.14 -40.17 -7.32
C ASN A 379 -21.27 -39.32 -7.90
N LEU A 380 -22.00 -38.56 -7.08
CA LEU A 380 -23.03 -37.64 -7.54
C LEU A 380 -22.45 -36.63 -8.55
N LYS A 381 -21.31 -36.00 -8.22
CA LYS A 381 -20.64 -35.07 -9.15
C LYS A 381 -20.23 -35.69 -10.48
N LYS A 382 -19.76 -36.94 -10.46
CA LYS A 382 -19.43 -37.66 -11.70
C LYS A 382 -20.67 -37.87 -12.56
N LEU A 383 -21.79 -38.24 -11.95
CA LEU A 383 -23.07 -38.39 -12.65
C LEU A 383 -23.55 -37.06 -13.23
N ASP A 384 -23.53 -35.98 -12.45
CA ASP A 384 -23.91 -34.63 -12.92
C ASP A 384 -23.07 -34.21 -14.14
N SER A 385 -21.75 -34.42 -14.10
CA SER A 385 -20.88 -34.09 -15.21
C SER A 385 -21.16 -34.93 -16.47
N VAL A 386 -21.49 -36.22 -16.33
CA VAL A 386 -21.90 -37.06 -17.47
C VAL A 386 -23.21 -36.55 -18.06
N LEU A 387 -24.17 -36.14 -17.22
CA LEU A 387 -25.45 -35.61 -17.66
C LEU A 387 -25.30 -34.25 -18.35
N GLU A 388 -24.49 -33.32 -17.81
CA GLU A 388 -24.19 -32.01 -18.42
C GLU A 388 -23.52 -32.17 -19.80
N ASN A 389 -22.54 -33.07 -19.93
CA ASN A 389 -21.90 -33.35 -21.22
C ASN A 389 -22.87 -34.02 -22.22
N ALA A 390 -23.81 -34.84 -21.74
CA ALA A 390 -24.84 -35.43 -22.59
C ALA A 390 -25.86 -34.37 -23.07
N THR A 391 -26.18 -33.37 -22.25
CA THR A 391 -27.03 -32.24 -22.67
C THR A 391 -26.33 -31.32 -23.67
N ASP A 392 -25.05 -30.99 -23.45
CA ASP A 392 -24.29 -30.15 -24.39
C ASP A 392 -24.10 -30.83 -25.76
N SER A 393 -23.94 -32.15 -25.78
CA SER A 393 -23.88 -32.94 -27.03
C SER A 393 -25.24 -33.08 -27.73
N ALA A 394 -26.34 -33.14 -26.98
CA ALA A 394 -27.70 -33.12 -27.54
C ALA A 394 -28.10 -31.73 -28.09
N GLU A 395 -27.68 -30.64 -27.45
CA GLU A 395 -27.93 -29.28 -27.93
C GLU A 395 -27.08 -28.94 -29.17
N SER A 396 -25.83 -29.40 -29.23
CA SER A 396 -24.97 -29.20 -30.41
C SER A 396 -25.38 -30.05 -31.62
N THR A 397 -26.00 -31.21 -31.42
CA THR A 397 -26.58 -32.02 -32.52
C THR A 397 -27.89 -31.43 -33.04
N ASN A 398 -28.74 -30.87 -32.17
CA ASN A 398 -29.94 -30.14 -32.60
C ASN A 398 -29.64 -28.85 -33.38
N PHE A 399 -28.50 -28.20 -33.13
CA PHE A 399 -28.03 -27.04 -33.93
C PHE A 399 -27.41 -27.44 -35.28
N ALA A 400 -27.03 -28.70 -35.47
CA ALA A 400 -26.55 -29.20 -36.76
C ALA A 400 -27.72 -29.59 -37.70
N GLU A 401 -28.86 -30.01 -37.14
CA GLU A 401 -30.08 -30.31 -37.92
C GLU A 401 -30.90 -29.06 -38.30
N SER A 402 -30.59 -27.87 -37.73
CA SER A 402 -31.29 -26.62 -38.04
C SER A 402 -30.54 -25.71 -39.03
N LYS A 403 -29.48 -26.19 -39.71
CA LYS A 403 -28.64 -25.38 -40.62
C LYS A 403 -28.85 -25.63 -42.11
N ASP A 404 -30.04 -26.08 -42.50
CA ASP A 404 -30.57 -25.93 -43.87
C ASP A 404 -31.68 -24.85 -43.91
N SER A 405 -31.32 -23.59 -43.67
CA SER A 405 -31.99 -22.41 -44.25
C SER A 405 -31.20 -21.13 -43.96
N ALA A 406 -31.30 -20.17 -44.88
CA ALA A 406 -30.26 -19.24 -45.28
C ALA A 406 -30.11 -17.93 -44.46
N ASP A 407 -28.89 -17.38 -44.56
CA ASP A 407 -28.46 -15.97 -44.60
C ASP A 407 -28.77 -14.97 -43.45
N SER A 408 -27.70 -14.51 -42.76
CA SER A 408 -27.19 -13.10 -42.76
C SER A 408 -26.40 -12.73 -41.47
N PRO A 409 -25.35 -11.86 -41.51
CA PRO A 409 -24.31 -11.76 -40.48
C PRO A 409 -24.43 -10.54 -39.52
N TYR A 410 -23.58 -10.55 -38.48
CA TYR A 410 -23.25 -9.52 -37.47
C TYR A 410 -23.84 -9.71 -36.06
N LEU A 411 -23.05 -10.25 -35.13
CA LEU A 411 -22.29 -9.51 -34.09
C LEU A 411 -21.56 -10.53 -33.21
N ALA A 412 -20.23 -10.43 -33.13
CA ALA A 412 -19.41 -11.19 -32.18
C ALA A 412 -19.07 -10.28 -31.00
N ASP A 413 -19.59 -10.60 -29.82
CA ASP A 413 -19.10 -10.10 -28.53
C ASP A 413 -18.31 -11.22 -27.85
N SER A 414 -17.06 -10.92 -27.52
CA SER A 414 -16.07 -11.88 -27.04
C SER A 414 -16.07 -11.93 -25.51
N THR A 415 -16.85 -12.84 -24.93
CA THR A 415 -16.64 -13.26 -23.54
C THR A 415 -15.45 -14.23 -23.48
N LEU A 416 -14.33 -13.77 -22.92
CA LEU A 416 -13.20 -14.61 -22.53
C LEU A 416 -13.65 -15.64 -21.49
N ARG A 417 -13.86 -16.89 -21.91
CA ARG A 417 -13.93 -18.04 -21.01
C ARG A 417 -12.50 -18.49 -20.72
N VAL A 418 -12.04 -18.27 -19.49
CA VAL A 418 -10.81 -18.87 -18.97
C VAL A 418 -11.13 -20.30 -18.58
N SER A 419 -10.63 -21.26 -19.36
CA SER A 419 -10.69 -22.69 -19.06
C SER A 419 -9.78 -22.99 -17.86
N ILE A 420 -10.38 -23.39 -16.75
CA ILE A 420 -9.65 -23.90 -15.58
C ILE A 420 -9.44 -25.39 -15.81
N ASP A 421 -8.23 -25.75 -16.21
CA ASP A 421 -7.82 -27.15 -16.37
C ASP A 421 -7.71 -27.81 -14.99
N SER A 422 -8.44 -28.91 -14.81
CA SER A 422 -8.55 -29.61 -13.53
C SER A 422 -7.63 -30.82 -13.48
N THR A 423 -6.32 -30.60 -13.53
CA THR A 423 -5.35 -31.66 -13.22
C THR A 423 -4.10 -31.04 -12.58
N ASP A 424 -4.07 -30.99 -11.26
CA ASP A 424 -2.82 -31.07 -10.50
C ASP A 424 -3.12 -31.63 -9.11
N SER A 425 -3.12 -32.97 -9.03
CA SER A 425 -3.10 -33.70 -7.77
C SER A 425 -1.66 -33.73 -7.26
N THR A 426 -1.24 -32.74 -6.50
CA THR A 426 -0.02 -32.85 -5.70
C THR A 426 -0.34 -33.51 -4.36
N ASN A 427 0.30 -34.64 -4.14
CA ASN A 427 0.20 -35.54 -2.99
C ASN A 427 0.18 -34.82 -1.63
N PHE A 428 -0.93 -34.92 -0.92
CA PHE A 428 -0.99 -34.80 0.53
C PHE A 428 -0.76 -36.20 1.11
N THR A 429 0.44 -36.46 1.64
CA THR A 429 0.67 -37.66 2.44
C THR A 429 0.08 -37.48 3.82
N ASP A 430 -0.90 -38.33 4.12
CA ASP A 430 -1.50 -38.53 5.43
C ASP A 430 -0.50 -39.26 6.34
N SER A 431 -0.17 -38.68 7.49
CA SER A 431 0.56 -39.38 8.56
C SER A 431 -0.15 -39.11 9.88
N SER A 432 -1.19 -39.88 10.13
CA SER A 432 -1.81 -40.02 11.45
C SER A 432 -0.92 -40.89 12.33
N GLU A 433 -0.06 -40.28 13.15
CA GLU A 433 0.40 -40.88 14.40
C GLU A 433 0.04 -39.96 15.56
N SER A 434 -0.82 -40.46 16.44
CA SER A 434 -1.16 -39.84 17.71
C SER A 434 0.06 -39.89 18.63
N ILE A 435 0.76 -38.78 18.78
CA ILE A 435 1.74 -38.60 19.86
C ILE A 435 1.25 -37.45 20.74
N SER A 436 0.73 -37.81 21.91
CA SER A 436 0.49 -36.87 23.02
C SER A 436 1.84 -36.26 23.45
N PRO A 437 2.02 -34.94 23.44
CA PRO A 437 3.25 -34.35 23.95
C PRO A 437 3.28 -34.46 25.48
N LYS A 438 4.22 -35.26 26.00
CA LYS A 438 4.66 -35.13 27.39
C LYS A 438 5.37 -33.78 27.53
N ILE A 439 4.72 -32.87 28.22
CA ILE A 439 5.33 -31.63 28.70
C ILE A 439 6.38 -32.04 29.75
N SER A 440 7.66 -31.86 29.42
CA SER A 440 8.74 -31.84 30.41
C SER A 440 8.77 -30.44 31.02
N PRO A 441 8.76 -30.29 32.36
CA PRO A 441 8.86 -28.99 33.00
C PRO A 441 10.29 -28.48 32.89
N TYR A 442 10.53 -27.49 32.04
CA TYR A 442 11.74 -26.67 32.16
C TYR A 442 11.60 -25.77 33.38
N SER A 443 12.57 -25.87 34.28
CA SER A 443 12.69 -25.10 35.50
C SER A 443 12.74 -23.60 35.19
N ALA A 444 11.80 -22.86 35.77
CA ALA A 444 11.91 -21.42 35.92
C ALA A 444 13.06 -21.14 36.89
N ASP A 445 14.22 -20.74 36.37
CA ASP A 445 15.24 -20.12 37.19
C ASP A 445 14.87 -18.65 37.36
N SER A 446 14.30 -18.35 38.52
CA SER A 446 13.91 -17.02 38.95
C SER A 446 15.17 -16.21 39.27
N THR A 447 15.71 -15.47 38.30
CA THR A 447 16.60 -14.36 38.62
C THR A 447 15.76 -13.10 38.81
N GLN A 448 15.38 -12.84 40.06
CA GLN A 448 14.93 -11.51 40.49
C GLN A 448 16.05 -10.50 40.17
N MET A 449 15.81 -9.61 39.21
CA MET A 449 16.69 -8.47 39.01
C MET A 449 16.22 -7.36 39.97
N GLN A 450 16.97 -7.22 41.06
CA GLN A 450 16.81 -6.16 42.06
C GLN A 450 16.90 -4.78 41.40
N ILE A 451 15.92 -3.94 41.71
CA ILE A 451 15.99 -2.49 41.53
C ILE A 451 17.01 -1.98 42.55
N GLY A 452 18.18 -1.58 42.07
CA GLY A 452 19.19 -0.87 42.84
C GLY A 452 19.00 0.63 42.67
N GLU A 453 18.49 1.29 43.71
CA GLU A 453 18.69 2.73 43.91
C GLU A 453 20.13 3.02 44.33
N SER A 454 20.71 4.08 43.76
CA SER A 454 21.71 5.03 44.31
C SER A 454 22.49 5.64 43.13
N LYS A 455 22.79 6.94 43.04
CA LYS A 455 22.73 8.08 43.96
C LYS A 455 22.76 9.36 43.11
#